data_AF-A0A944SYP1-F1
#
_entry.id   AF-A0A944SYP1-F1
#
_cell.length_a   1.000
_cell.length_b   1.000
_cell.length_c   1.000
_cell.angle_alpha   90.00
_cell.angle_beta   90.00
_cell.angle_gamma   90.00
#
_symmetry.space_group_name_H-M   'P 1'
#
loop_
_entity.id
_entity.type
_entity.pdbx_description
1 polymer ?
#
loop_
_entity_poly.entity_id
_entity_poly.type
_entity_poly.pdbx_seq_one_letter_code
_entity_poly.pdbx_strand_id
1 'polypeptide(L)'
;MISALRFLSFSLFSLVFTFGNLYAQDTDGSKRPFYEYKGNYGEEVSSEKARFKKAFGYNLIDMGRNWSPIEIEVMHAAFKQLPAGFHRIPKLKNLYRLDKIVLNAENASGDDIPAATLPSFSTIYENISQSYRVFVGKQELRVELYNPLFHEDRIDLINIIQHEMAHAFDFSRGFLSFSDEWISLTKFKVLHIFPLDGVHDSDSLYTLVNDPKVNNYAPTARRNLSTYSRQNPQEDFANSVTAYINYPYFRYTHPARYEFLNKNVFEGKEYFSNVTGVSSFEEKVIFDIEKALNNGSWIDVSFILTELGRGYFPALENKIIILIKKALGSMSVSQSKDKTLGLSTCYLMQPEALELRKSLIRSKRISVKEVLRDPQCFRYARDTFEKQLSKWSPSNLYFYKDSVSDYIQFLDPVLSAAYVRGFETEYTWKIFIEGDGVDGLLAEGYSLWKKGGNGSVKLNLKKSATRDFKFPEGKILRIEMLAKRTNPYNFKSFKSEKTGARFIVQPWFSYVGPDSPKIHVTFP
;
A
#
# COMPACT_ATOMS: atom_id res chain seq x y z
N MET A 1 -72.05 -8.14 -1.13
CA MET A 1 -70.89 -8.69 -1.86
C MET A 1 -69.84 -7.61 -2.02
N ILE A 2 -68.87 -7.62 -1.10
CA ILE A 2 -67.53 -7.01 -1.24
C ILE A 2 -66.62 -8.15 -0.78
N SER A 3 -65.67 -8.54 -1.63
CA SER A 3 -65.00 -9.85 -1.53
C SER A 3 -64.16 -10.02 -0.26
N ALA A 4 -64.20 -11.23 0.29
CA ALA A 4 -63.52 -11.67 1.52
C ALA A 4 -61.97 -11.55 1.50
N LEU A 5 -61.36 -11.09 0.42
CA LEU A 5 -59.91 -11.00 0.31
C LEU A 5 -59.28 -9.73 0.91
N ARG A 6 -60.06 -8.70 1.24
CA ARG A 6 -59.52 -7.43 1.81
C ARG A 6 -59.66 -7.25 3.33
N PHE A 7 -60.44 -8.11 4.01
CA PHE A 7 -60.49 -8.12 5.49
C PHE A 7 -59.54 -9.16 6.12
N LEU A 8 -59.08 -10.15 5.34
CA LEU A 8 -58.06 -11.12 5.76
C LEU A 8 -56.62 -10.56 5.71
N SER A 9 -56.42 -9.36 5.14
CA SER A 9 -55.08 -8.74 5.01
C SER A 9 -54.71 -7.80 6.16
N PHE A 10 -55.61 -7.50 7.10
CA PHE A 10 -55.36 -6.59 8.22
C PHE A 10 -55.45 -7.23 9.61
N SER A 11 -55.92 -8.49 9.72
CA SER A 11 -55.87 -9.27 10.97
C SER A 11 -54.76 -10.32 11.03
N LEU A 12 -53.96 -10.46 9.96
CA LEU A 12 -52.72 -11.27 9.97
C LEU A 12 -51.47 -10.43 10.31
N PHE A 13 -51.61 -9.10 10.43
CA PHE A 13 -50.49 -8.18 10.64
C PHE A 13 -50.36 -7.64 12.09
N SER A 14 -51.25 -8.07 13.01
CA SER A 14 -51.21 -7.65 14.42
C SER A 14 -51.07 -8.82 15.40
N LEU A 15 -50.69 -10.02 14.93
CA LEU A 15 -50.57 -11.24 15.76
C LEU A 15 -49.22 -11.95 15.64
N VAL A 16 -48.19 -11.26 15.14
CA VAL A 16 -46.78 -11.72 15.21
C VAL A 16 -45.93 -10.83 16.15
N PHE A 17 -46.52 -9.80 16.77
CA PHE A 17 -45.78 -8.87 17.62
C PHE A 17 -46.11 -8.88 19.12
N THR A 18 -46.93 -9.79 19.63
CA THR A 18 -47.29 -9.78 21.07
C THR A 18 -47.60 -11.15 21.66
N PHE A 19 -46.76 -12.17 21.51
CA PHE A 19 -46.70 -13.31 22.43
C PHE A 19 -45.33 -14.00 22.32
N GLY A 20 -44.33 -13.42 22.97
CA GLY A 20 -42.96 -13.92 23.00
C GLY A 20 -42.33 -13.69 24.36
N ASN A 21 -43.02 -14.08 25.44
CA ASN A 21 -42.39 -14.35 26.72
C ASN A 21 -43.28 -15.29 27.54
N LEU A 22 -42.60 -16.23 28.21
CA LEU A 22 -43.07 -17.17 29.24
C LEU A 22 -43.83 -18.40 28.73
N TYR A 23 -43.07 -19.49 28.52
CA TYR A 23 -43.25 -20.84 29.10
C TYR A 23 -42.56 -21.87 28.19
N ALA A 24 -41.27 -22.08 28.43
CA ALA A 24 -40.58 -23.33 28.16
C ALA A 24 -39.47 -23.48 29.22
N GLN A 25 -39.92 -23.82 30.42
CA GLN A 25 -39.10 -24.45 31.44
C GLN A 25 -39.04 -25.95 31.07
N ASP A 26 -37.85 -26.53 31.15
CA ASP A 26 -37.52 -27.95 31.11
C ASP A 26 -37.85 -28.76 29.84
N THR A 27 -36.89 -28.76 28.90
CA THR A 27 -36.51 -30.00 28.19
C THR A 27 -34.99 -30.08 28.06
N ASP A 28 -34.46 -31.27 28.30
CA ASP A 28 -33.04 -31.64 28.39
C ASP A 28 -32.10 -30.90 27.41
N GLY A 29 -31.21 -30.09 27.97
CA GLY A 29 -29.81 -30.50 28.03
C GLY A 29 -29.06 -30.77 26.73
N SER A 30 -29.38 -30.09 25.61
CA SER A 30 -28.41 -29.96 24.51
C SER A 30 -27.29 -29.02 24.96
N LYS A 31 -26.39 -29.57 25.80
CA LYS A 31 -25.06 -29.00 26.02
C LYS A 31 -24.36 -29.02 24.67
N ARG A 32 -24.48 -27.92 23.91
CA ARG A 32 -23.36 -27.55 23.03
C ARG A 32 -22.13 -27.62 23.94
N PRO A 33 -21.12 -28.44 23.63
CA PRO A 33 -19.92 -28.41 24.43
C PRO A 33 -19.41 -26.97 24.33
N PHE A 34 -19.52 -26.23 25.45
CA PHE A 34 -18.57 -25.16 25.67
C PHE A 34 -17.22 -25.86 25.52
N TYR A 35 -16.45 -25.46 24.52
CA TYR A 35 -15.06 -25.87 24.44
C TYR A 35 -14.39 -25.28 25.68
N GLU A 36 -14.46 -26.03 26.77
CA GLU A 36 -13.74 -25.73 27.99
C GLU A 36 -12.27 -25.92 27.65
N TYR A 37 -11.58 -24.80 27.52
CA TYR A 37 -10.14 -24.82 27.35
C TYR A 37 -9.54 -25.58 28.54
N LYS A 38 -8.91 -26.73 28.28
CA LYS A 38 -8.49 -27.69 29.32
C LYS A 38 -7.34 -27.20 30.21
N GLY A 39 -6.93 -25.94 30.10
CA GLY A 39 -5.81 -25.35 30.83
C GLY A 39 -6.15 -23.98 31.42
N ASN A 40 -5.22 -23.41 32.19
CA ASN A 40 -5.35 -22.03 32.65
C ASN A 40 -4.87 -21.06 31.55
N TYR A 41 -5.81 -20.60 30.74
CA TYR A 41 -5.54 -19.68 29.63
C TYR A 41 -4.79 -18.40 30.07
N GLY A 42 -5.10 -17.89 31.27
CA GLY A 42 -4.44 -16.70 31.82
C GLY A 42 -2.97 -16.93 32.17
N GLU A 43 -2.64 -18.10 32.73
CA GLU A 43 -1.26 -18.50 33.03
C GLU A 43 -0.45 -18.71 31.74
N GLU A 44 -1.04 -19.36 30.74
CA GLU A 44 -0.39 -19.56 29.44
C GLU A 44 -0.04 -18.22 28.78
N VAL A 45 -1.01 -17.30 28.67
CA VAL A 45 -0.78 -15.95 28.13
C VAL A 45 0.30 -15.23 28.93
N SER A 46 0.27 -15.30 30.26
CA SER A 46 1.27 -14.63 31.12
C SER A 46 2.68 -15.20 30.92
N SER A 47 2.80 -16.53 30.84
CA SER A 47 4.05 -17.23 30.56
C SER A 47 4.61 -16.85 29.19
N GLU A 48 3.74 -16.82 28.17
CA GLU A 48 4.10 -16.47 26.80
C GLU A 48 4.56 -15.00 26.66
N LYS A 49 3.86 -14.07 27.31
CA LYS A 49 4.29 -12.66 27.39
C LYS A 49 5.64 -12.52 28.10
N ALA A 50 5.86 -13.27 29.18
CA ALA A 50 7.14 -13.25 29.90
C ALA A 50 8.28 -13.83 29.03
N ARG A 51 8.02 -14.91 28.29
CA ARG A 51 8.96 -15.48 27.31
C ARG A 51 9.32 -14.48 26.23
N PHE A 52 8.33 -13.83 25.63
CA PHE A 52 8.53 -12.80 24.61
C PHE A 52 9.37 -11.62 25.14
N LYS A 53 9.03 -11.10 26.32
CA LYS A 53 9.79 -10.03 26.98
C LYS A 53 11.24 -10.43 27.26
N LYS A 54 11.47 -11.65 27.75
CA LYS A 54 12.82 -12.15 28.03
C LYS A 54 13.66 -12.23 26.75
N ALA A 55 13.07 -12.69 25.64
CA ALA A 55 13.75 -12.80 24.36
C ALA A 55 14.06 -11.42 23.76
N PHE A 56 13.06 -10.56 23.62
CA PHE A 56 13.14 -9.36 22.76
C PHE A 56 13.14 -8.03 23.51
N GLY A 57 12.78 -8.02 24.80
CA GLY A 57 12.84 -6.84 25.66
C GLY A 57 11.56 -6.01 25.76
N TYR A 58 10.47 -6.41 25.10
CA TYR A 58 9.24 -5.63 25.04
C TYR A 58 8.11 -6.26 25.85
N ASN A 59 7.27 -5.44 26.48
CA ASN A 59 6.03 -5.92 27.08
C ASN A 59 4.92 -5.98 26.03
N LEU A 60 4.12 -7.05 26.07
CA LEU A 60 2.89 -7.17 25.29
C LEU A 60 1.71 -6.71 26.14
N ILE A 61 1.21 -5.51 25.87
CA ILE A 61 0.18 -4.84 26.66
C ILE A 61 -1.20 -5.09 26.04
N ASP A 62 -2.15 -5.53 26.86
CA ASP A 62 -3.56 -5.61 26.50
C ASP A 62 -4.16 -4.20 26.58
N MET A 63 -4.70 -3.67 25.49
CA MET A 63 -5.29 -2.33 25.47
C MET A 63 -6.56 -2.30 24.63
N GLY A 64 -7.70 -2.53 25.28
CA GLY A 64 -8.98 -2.70 24.59
C GLY A 64 -9.19 -4.14 24.11
N ARG A 65 -8.13 -4.87 23.75
CA ARG A 65 -8.18 -6.32 23.46
C ARG A 65 -7.05 -7.09 24.13
N ASN A 66 -7.38 -8.30 24.60
CA ASN A 66 -6.41 -9.21 25.18
C ASN A 66 -5.64 -9.96 24.09
N TRP A 67 -4.34 -10.14 24.31
CA TRP A 67 -3.51 -11.06 23.55
C TRP A 67 -3.96 -12.51 23.77
N SER A 68 -3.93 -13.30 22.69
CA SER A 68 -4.05 -14.76 22.75
C SER A 68 -2.69 -15.46 22.62
N PRO A 69 -2.54 -16.70 23.11
CA PRO A 69 -1.30 -17.47 22.97
C PRO A 69 -0.82 -17.57 21.51
N ILE A 70 -1.75 -17.82 20.58
CA ILE A 70 -1.45 -17.93 19.14
C ILE A 70 -0.91 -16.61 18.58
N GLU A 71 -1.52 -15.47 18.93
CA GLU A 71 -1.02 -14.16 18.50
C GLU A 71 0.40 -13.90 19.05
N ILE A 72 0.67 -14.27 20.30
CA ILE A 72 1.99 -14.12 20.93
C ILE A 72 3.03 -15.03 20.26
N GLU A 73 2.67 -16.26 19.90
CA GLU A 73 3.56 -17.16 19.17
C GLU A 73 3.94 -16.60 17.79
N VAL A 74 2.98 -16.01 17.08
CA VAL A 74 3.24 -15.38 15.78
C VAL A 74 4.14 -14.14 15.95
N MET A 75 3.89 -13.31 16.96
CA MET A 75 4.79 -12.21 17.33
C MET A 75 6.21 -12.74 17.59
N HIS A 76 6.34 -13.82 18.35
CA HIS A 76 7.63 -14.43 18.65
C HIS A 76 8.35 -14.91 17.37
N ALA A 77 7.61 -15.49 16.43
CA ALA A 77 8.15 -15.93 15.14
C ALA A 77 8.63 -14.74 14.29
N ALA A 78 7.87 -13.65 14.24
CA ALA A 78 8.24 -12.44 13.50
C ALA A 78 9.53 -11.81 14.06
N PHE A 79 9.63 -11.69 15.40
CA PHE A 79 10.79 -11.06 16.06
C PHE A 79 12.06 -11.91 16.02
N LYS A 80 11.95 -13.25 15.96
CA LYS A 80 13.12 -14.13 15.74
C LYS A 80 13.82 -13.84 14.41
N GLN A 81 13.09 -13.36 13.40
CA GLN A 81 13.68 -13.06 12.10
C GLN A 81 14.44 -11.74 12.10
N LEU A 82 14.07 -10.76 12.94
CA LEU A 82 14.77 -9.47 13.03
C LEU A 82 16.23 -9.63 13.55
N PRO A 83 17.17 -8.76 13.15
CA PRO A 83 18.52 -8.76 13.73
C PRO A 83 18.49 -8.23 15.18
N ALA A 84 19.58 -8.46 15.91
CA ALA A 84 19.65 -8.14 17.34
C ALA A 84 19.43 -6.65 17.65
N GLY A 85 19.75 -5.75 16.73
CA GLY A 85 19.51 -4.30 16.86
C GLY A 85 18.04 -3.91 16.99
N PHE A 86 17.09 -4.80 16.66
CA PHE A 86 15.66 -4.60 16.87
C PHE A 86 15.15 -5.15 18.21
N HIS A 87 16.03 -5.70 19.04
CA HIS A 87 15.68 -6.16 20.37
C HIS A 87 16.07 -5.06 21.36
N ARG A 88 15.20 -4.73 22.31
CA ARG A 88 15.42 -3.68 23.32
C ARG A 88 15.74 -2.30 22.71
N ILE A 89 15.03 -1.91 21.66
CA ILE A 89 15.15 -0.57 21.06
C ILE A 89 14.96 0.49 22.15
N PRO A 90 15.89 1.47 22.27
CA PRO A 90 15.77 2.53 23.25
C PRO A 90 14.42 3.25 23.15
N LYS A 91 13.81 3.55 24.30
CA LYS A 91 12.49 4.22 24.44
C LYS A 91 11.26 3.39 23.99
N LEU A 92 11.40 2.34 23.17
CA LEU A 92 10.31 1.41 22.88
C LEU A 92 10.20 0.35 23.99
N LYS A 93 9.18 0.45 24.84
CA LYS A 93 8.96 -0.49 25.96
C LYS A 93 7.86 -1.50 25.70
N ASN A 94 6.84 -1.11 24.95
CA ASN A 94 5.55 -1.79 24.91
C ASN A 94 5.07 -1.94 23.47
N LEU A 95 4.45 -3.10 23.18
CA LEU A 95 3.65 -3.34 21.99
C LEU A 95 2.20 -3.53 22.45
N TYR A 96 1.28 -2.78 21.85
CA TYR A 96 -0.09 -2.68 22.33
C TYR A 96 -1.04 -3.45 21.41
N ARG A 97 -1.95 -4.22 22.00
CA ARG A 97 -3.03 -4.91 21.28
C ARG A 97 -4.34 -4.15 21.44
N LEU A 98 -4.85 -3.61 20.35
CA LEU A 98 -6.10 -2.84 20.31
C LEU A 98 -7.08 -3.43 19.30
N ASP A 99 -8.38 -3.13 19.43
CA ASP A 99 -9.36 -3.59 18.45
C ASP A 99 -9.21 -2.87 17.11
N LYS A 100 -9.08 -1.56 17.13
CA LYS A 100 -8.98 -0.68 15.97
C LYS A 100 -8.20 0.58 16.30
N ILE A 101 -7.70 1.26 15.28
CA ILE A 101 -7.06 2.57 15.43
C ILE A 101 -8.08 3.61 15.88
N VAL A 102 -7.66 4.50 16.79
CA VAL A 102 -8.46 5.67 17.21
C VAL A 102 -7.98 6.87 16.39
N LEU A 103 -8.76 7.26 15.38
CA LEU A 103 -8.47 8.40 14.51
C LEU A 103 -9.32 9.61 14.92
N ASN A 104 -8.70 10.79 15.00
CA ASN A 104 -9.36 12.03 15.42
C ASN A 104 -10.02 12.82 14.26
N ALA A 105 -10.28 12.22 13.10
CA ALA A 105 -10.81 12.93 11.92
C ALA A 105 -11.90 12.14 11.16
N GLU A 106 -12.94 12.85 10.68
CA GLU A 106 -14.22 12.34 10.17
C GLU A 106 -14.20 11.46 8.90
N ASN A 107 -13.05 11.21 8.26
CA ASN A 107 -13.03 10.54 6.93
C ASN A 107 -12.05 9.36 6.79
N ALA A 108 -11.56 8.78 7.87
CA ALA A 108 -10.75 7.57 7.77
C ALA A 108 -11.55 6.35 8.22
N SER A 109 -11.76 5.41 7.30
CA SER A 109 -12.20 4.05 7.63
C SER A 109 -11.09 3.38 8.45
N GLY A 110 -11.14 3.57 9.78
CA GLY A 110 -10.16 3.01 10.71
C GLY A 110 -10.20 1.48 10.84
N ASP A 111 -11.25 0.84 10.30
CA ASP A 111 -11.48 -0.61 10.48
C ASP A 111 -10.53 -1.49 9.66
N ASP A 112 -9.75 -0.94 8.71
CA ASP A 112 -8.84 -1.71 7.84
C ASP A 112 -7.35 -1.39 8.05
N ILE A 113 -7.00 -0.60 9.07
CA ILE A 113 -5.59 -0.33 9.41
C ILE A 113 -5.08 -1.47 10.30
N PRO A 114 -4.04 -2.24 9.89
CA PRO A 114 -3.60 -3.43 10.62
C PRO A 114 -2.67 -3.09 11.80
N ALA A 115 -1.88 -2.04 11.69
CA ALA A 115 -0.96 -1.59 12.72
C ALA A 115 -0.58 -0.11 12.54
N ALA A 116 0.05 0.48 13.56
CA ALA A 116 0.62 1.81 13.48
C ALA A 116 1.81 1.98 14.43
N THR A 117 2.74 2.83 14.05
CA THR A 117 3.86 3.29 14.89
C THR A 117 3.70 4.77 15.22
N LEU A 118 3.83 5.13 16.49
CA LEU A 118 3.66 6.48 17.04
C LEU A 118 4.93 6.91 17.80
N PRO A 119 5.20 8.21 18.00
CA PRO A 119 4.38 9.39 17.66
C PRO A 119 4.40 9.77 16.17
N SER A 120 3.40 10.56 15.75
CA SER A 120 3.44 11.28 14.48
C SER A 120 4.46 12.42 14.50
N PHE A 121 4.78 12.95 13.33
CA PHE A 121 5.68 14.09 13.17
C PHE A 121 5.15 15.07 12.11
N SER A 122 5.70 16.28 12.09
CA SER A 122 5.49 17.26 11.04
C SER A 122 6.81 17.72 10.42
N THR A 123 6.78 18.05 9.14
CA THR A 123 7.93 18.51 8.35
C THR A 123 7.79 20.00 8.04
N ILE A 124 8.71 20.80 8.56
CA ILE A 124 8.70 22.27 8.44
C ILE A 124 10.04 22.72 7.89
N TYR A 125 10.00 23.54 6.83
CA TYR A 125 11.13 24.32 6.37
C TYR A 125 11.06 25.69 7.07
N GLU A 126 12.03 25.93 7.94
CA GLU A 126 12.18 27.19 8.65
C GLU A 126 12.83 28.22 7.73
N ASN A 127 12.10 29.29 7.41
CA ASN A 127 12.57 30.24 6.40
C ASN A 127 13.74 31.10 6.91
N ILE A 128 13.70 31.53 8.17
CA ILE A 128 14.74 32.38 8.79
C ILE A 128 16.08 31.64 8.89
N SER A 129 16.05 30.38 9.34
CA SER A 129 17.25 29.55 9.52
C SER A 129 17.66 28.81 8.24
N GLN A 130 16.82 28.85 7.20
CA GLN A 130 16.96 28.10 5.95
C GLN A 130 17.22 26.61 6.21
N SER A 131 16.47 26.02 7.15
CA SER A 131 16.69 24.65 7.61
C SER A 131 15.46 23.77 7.49
N TYR A 132 15.70 22.50 7.16
CA TYR A 132 14.65 21.48 7.10
C TYR A 132 14.54 20.79 8.44
N ARG A 133 13.35 20.80 9.04
CA ARG A 133 13.10 20.21 10.35
C ARG A 133 11.97 19.21 10.36
N VAL A 134 12.17 18.17 11.15
CA VAL A 134 11.13 17.21 11.54
C VAL A 134 10.83 17.42 13.01
N PHE A 135 9.60 17.80 13.33
CA PHE A 135 9.14 17.98 14.70
C PHE A 135 8.36 16.73 15.14
N VAL A 136 8.94 16.00 16.09
CA VAL A 136 8.36 14.76 16.59
C VAL A 136 7.32 15.06 17.68
N GLY A 137 6.17 14.39 17.62
CA GLY A 137 5.11 14.54 18.61
C GLY A 137 5.55 14.13 20.02
N LYS A 138 4.89 14.69 21.05
CA LYS A 138 5.19 14.46 22.48
C LYS A 138 4.85 13.07 23.00
N GLN A 139 4.26 12.19 22.19
CA GLN A 139 3.86 10.87 22.64
C GLN A 139 5.07 9.94 22.73
N GLU A 140 5.03 8.97 23.65
CA GLU A 140 6.06 7.95 23.73
C GLU A 140 6.08 7.08 22.47
N LEU A 141 7.27 6.61 22.10
CA LEU A 141 7.45 5.65 21.01
C LEU A 141 6.71 4.35 21.34
N ARG A 142 5.76 3.98 20.48
CA ARG A 142 4.99 2.74 20.63
C ARG A 142 4.53 2.18 19.29
N VAL A 143 4.31 0.86 19.29
CA VAL A 143 3.71 0.13 18.19
C VAL A 143 2.36 -0.40 18.64
N GLU A 144 1.34 -0.13 17.85
CA GLU A 144 -0.04 -0.53 18.05
C GLU A 144 -0.44 -1.56 16.99
N LEU A 145 -1.08 -2.65 17.42
CA LEU A 145 -1.47 -3.79 16.58
C LEU A 145 -2.98 -4.02 16.69
N TYR A 146 -3.66 -3.97 15.55
CA TYR A 146 -5.12 -3.96 15.46
C TYR A 146 -5.71 -5.30 15.00
N ASN A 147 -7.03 -5.47 15.11
CA ASN A 147 -7.70 -6.71 14.70
C ASN A 147 -7.43 -7.14 13.25
N PRO A 148 -7.43 -6.25 12.24
CA PRO A 148 -7.22 -6.66 10.85
C PRO A 148 -5.91 -7.43 10.64
N LEU A 149 -4.84 -7.07 11.37
CA LEU A 149 -3.55 -7.75 11.28
C LEU A 149 -3.64 -9.25 11.54
N PHE A 150 -4.41 -9.66 12.54
CA PHE A 150 -4.50 -11.06 12.96
C PHE A 150 -5.47 -11.89 12.11
N HIS A 151 -6.09 -11.27 11.11
CA HIS A 151 -6.85 -11.94 10.05
C HIS A 151 -6.05 -12.11 8.75
N GLU A 152 -4.83 -11.56 8.70
CA GLU A 152 -3.92 -11.75 7.57
C GLU A 152 -3.34 -13.17 7.54
N ASP A 153 -2.91 -13.59 6.35
CA ASP A 153 -2.10 -14.79 6.26
C ASP A 153 -0.75 -14.58 6.97
N ARG A 154 -0.18 -15.69 7.45
CA ARG A 154 1.00 -15.64 8.32
C ARG A 154 2.20 -14.90 7.72
N ILE A 155 2.39 -14.95 6.40
CA ILE A 155 3.52 -14.29 5.75
C ILE A 155 3.30 -12.77 5.76
N ASP A 156 2.11 -12.33 5.39
CA ASP A 156 1.77 -10.90 5.36
C ASP A 156 1.72 -10.32 6.78
N LEU A 157 1.19 -11.07 7.75
CA LEU A 157 1.19 -10.70 9.16
C LEU A 157 2.63 -10.46 9.68
N ILE A 158 3.55 -11.42 9.45
CA ILE A 158 4.95 -11.28 9.85
C ILE A 158 5.61 -10.07 9.18
N ASN A 159 5.36 -9.87 7.89
CA ASN A 159 5.89 -8.74 7.13
C ASN A 159 5.43 -7.41 7.73
N ILE A 160 4.13 -7.26 8.04
CA ILE A 160 3.58 -6.06 8.66
C ILE A 160 4.18 -5.81 10.04
N ILE A 161 4.36 -6.83 10.89
CA ILE A 161 5.05 -6.66 12.18
C ILE A 161 6.47 -6.12 11.97
N GLN A 162 7.22 -6.70 11.03
CA GLN A 162 8.59 -6.27 10.75
C GLN A 162 8.63 -4.84 10.18
N HIS A 163 7.63 -4.45 9.40
CA HIS A 163 7.46 -3.11 8.85
C HIS A 163 7.29 -2.09 9.98
N GLU A 164 6.38 -2.32 10.93
CA GLU A 164 6.21 -1.41 12.08
C GLU A 164 7.46 -1.34 12.96
N MET A 165 8.13 -2.47 13.16
CA MET A 165 9.39 -2.49 13.88
C MET A 165 10.50 -1.73 13.14
N ALA A 166 10.45 -1.65 11.81
CA ALA A 166 11.36 -0.82 11.02
C ALA A 166 11.09 0.68 11.23
N HIS A 167 9.83 1.11 11.32
CA HIS A 167 9.50 2.48 11.73
C HIS A 167 10.02 2.79 13.13
N ALA A 168 9.82 1.89 14.09
CA ALA A 168 10.32 2.08 15.45
C ALA A 168 11.85 2.13 15.52
N PHE A 169 12.54 1.30 14.72
CA PHE A 169 13.99 1.34 14.59
C PHE A 169 14.46 2.66 13.99
N ASP A 170 13.85 3.09 12.89
CA ASP A 170 14.15 4.34 12.20
C ASP A 170 14.07 5.53 13.16
N PHE A 171 12.97 5.62 13.90
CA PHE A 171 12.76 6.62 14.94
C PHE A 171 13.88 6.61 15.99
N SER A 172 14.24 5.44 16.50
CA SER A 172 15.25 5.29 17.55
C SER A 172 16.66 5.68 17.11
N ARG A 173 16.90 5.70 15.78
CA ARG A 173 18.19 6.06 15.16
C ARG A 173 18.19 7.48 14.60
N GLY A 174 17.20 8.31 14.96
CA GLY A 174 17.13 9.70 14.50
C GLY A 174 16.66 9.84 13.05
N PHE A 175 15.84 8.90 12.58
CA PHE A 175 15.30 8.80 11.23
C PHE A 175 16.37 8.69 10.13
N LEU A 176 16.92 7.48 9.98
CA LEU A 176 17.74 7.11 8.82
C LEU A 176 17.00 7.37 7.51
N SER A 177 15.66 7.22 7.49
CA SER A 177 14.81 7.54 6.33
C SER A 177 14.86 9.01 5.89
N PHE A 178 15.27 9.92 6.78
CA PHE A 178 15.48 11.35 6.48
C PHE A 178 16.94 11.72 6.23
N SER A 179 17.87 10.75 6.29
CA SER A 179 19.26 11.02 5.96
C SER A 179 19.42 11.37 4.47
N ASP A 180 20.36 12.27 4.17
CA ASP A 180 20.67 12.65 2.78
C ASP A 180 21.08 11.44 1.93
N GLU A 181 21.82 10.49 2.53
CA GLU A 181 22.18 9.23 1.87
C GLU A 181 20.94 8.43 1.47
N TRP A 182 19.99 8.23 2.38
CA TRP A 182 18.76 7.48 2.07
C TRP A 182 17.89 8.21 1.04
N ILE A 183 17.70 9.53 1.18
CA ILE A 183 16.92 10.34 0.24
C ILE A 183 17.52 10.26 -1.17
N SER A 184 18.84 10.34 -1.28
CA SER A 184 19.55 10.18 -2.56
C SER A 184 19.35 8.79 -3.16
N LEU A 185 19.52 7.72 -2.37
CA LEU A 185 19.33 6.33 -2.80
C LEU A 185 17.89 6.02 -3.24
N THR A 186 16.92 6.72 -2.64
CA THR A 186 15.49 6.54 -2.91
C THR A 186 14.93 7.48 -3.95
N LYS A 187 15.71 8.52 -4.33
CA LYS A 187 15.34 9.55 -5.31
C LYS A 187 14.05 10.29 -4.94
N PHE A 188 13.76 10.40 -3.64
CA PHE A 188 12.78 11.36 -3.18
C PHE A 188 13.36 12.77 -3.33
N LYS A 189 12.49 13.73 -3.65
CA LYS A 189 12.88 15.14 -3.76
C LYS A 189 12.07 15.98 -2.79
N VAL A 190 12.71 17.04 -2.29
CA VAL A 190 12.02 18.02 -1.45
C VAL A 190 11.09 18.87 -2.30
N LEU A 191 9.86 18.99 -1.83
CA LEU A 191 8.86 19.90 -2.37
C LEU A 191 8.35 20.78 -1.23
N HIS A 192 8.56 22.08 -1.33
CA HIS A 192 7.99 23.04 -0.40
C HIS A 192 6.52 23.28 -0.72
N ILE A 193 5.71 23.30 0.33
CA ILE A 193 4.27 23.57 0.30
C ILE A 193 4.07 24.92 0.97
N PHE A 194 3.90 25.94 0.13
CA PHE A 194 3.75 27.30 0.61
C PHE A 194 2.45 27.48 1.41
N PRO A 195 2.48 28.16 2.57
CA PRO A 195 1.28 28.45 3.35
C PRO A 195 0.23 29.23 2.55
N LEU A 196 -1.04 29.01 2.89
CA LEU A 196 -2.16 29.70 2.25
C LEU A 196 -2.34 31.14 2.75
N ASP A 197 -1.57 31.59 3.74
CA ASP A 197 -1.63 32.97 4.23
C ASP A 197 -0.89 33.98 3.33
N GLY A 198 -0.05 33.51 2.40
CA GLY A 198 0.61 34.37 1.43
C GLY A 198 1.87 35.09 1.92
N VAL A 199 2.31 34.88 3.17
CA VAL A 199 3.35 35.72 3.80
C VAL A 199 4.76 35.30 3.36
N HIS A 200 5.57 36.27 2.92
CA HIS A 200 6.88 36.01 2.30
C HIS A 200 7.85 35.22 3.19
N ASP A 201 7.94 35.61 4.45
CA ASP A 201 8.94 35.07 5.37
C ASP A 201 8.41 33.93 6.25
N SER A 202 7.22 33.41 5.94
CA SER A 202 6.62 32.31 6.69
C SER A 202 7.41 31.02 6.51
N ASP A 203 7.49 30.26 7.60
CA ASP A 203 7.86 28.86 7.53
C ASP A 203 6.87 28.11 6.64
N SER A 204 7.38 27.14 5.88
CA SER A 204 6.56 26.34 4.98
C SER A 204 6.57 24.88 5.40
N LEU A 205 5.50 24.17 5.09
CA LEU A 205 5.58 22.71 5.13
C LEU A 205 6.47 22.24 3.98
N TYR A 206 7.16 21.13 4.15
CA TYR A 206 7.76 20.44 3.01
C TYR A 206 7.33 18.98 3.00
N THR A 207 7.40 18.36 1.84
CA THR A 207 7.19 16.92 1.68
C THR A 207 8.29 16.34 0.81
N LEU A 208 8.51 15.04 0.93
CA LEU A 208 9.44 14.28 0.11
C LEU A 208 8.64 13.50 -0.92
N VAL A 209 8.67 13.95 -2.17
CA VAL A 209 7.87 13.39 -3.27
C VAL A 209 8.71 12.41 -4.08
N ASN A 210 8.14 11.25 -4.40
CA ASN A 210 8.81 10.22 -5.19
C ASN A 210 9.16 10.68 -6.62
N ASP A 211 10.06 9.96 -7.30
CA ASP A 211 10.35 10.17 -8.72
C ASP A 211 9.43 9.31 -9.61
N PRO A 212 8.57 9.90 -10.47
CA PRO A 212 7.72 9.16 -11.41
C PRO A 212 8.50 8.28 -12.40
N LYS A 213 9.77 8.59 -12.66
CA LYS A 213 10.62 7.84 -13.60
C LYS A 213 11.20 6.55 -12.99
N VAL A 214 11.22 6.45 -11.66
CA VAL A 214 11.69 5.24 -10.97
C VAL A 214 10.55 4.23 -10.99
N ASN A 215 10.75 3.07 -11.62
CA ASN A 215 9.70 2.06 -11.78
C ASN A 215 9.42 1.25 -10.51
N ASN A 216 10.43 1.04 -9.67
CA ASN A 216 10.35 0.25 -8.45
C ASN A 216 10.86 1.04 -7.25
N TYR A 217 10.01 1.16 -6.23
CA TYR A 217 10.38 1.48 -4.86
C TYR A 217 10.45 0.16 -4.07
N ALA A 218 10.68 0.20 -2.76
CA ALA A 218 10.73 -1.00 -1.96
C ALA A 218 9.47 -1.88 -2.14
N PRO A 219 9.64 -3.20 -2.30
CA PRO A 219 8.51 -4.11 -2.44
C PRO A 219 7.73 -4.19 -1.13
N THR A 220 6.40 -4.28 -1.23
CA THR A 220 5.50 -4.25 -0.08
C THR A 220 5.00 -5.66 0.28
N ALA A 221 4.34 -5.79 1.43
CA ALA A 221 3.47 -6.95 1.70
C ALA A 221 2.40 -7.10 0.59
N ARG A 222 1.87 -8.32 0.39
CA ARG A 222 0.90 -8.59 -0.70
C ARG A 222 -0.44 -7.89 -0.48
N ARG A 223 -0.78 -7.60 0.79
CA ARG A 223 -1.87 -6.70 1.17
C ARG A 223 -1.79 -5.33 0.48
N ASN A 224 -0.61 -4.70 0.49
CA ASN A 224 -0.43 -3.33 0.01
C ASN A 224 -0.26 -3.27 -1.52
N LEU A 225 -0.47 -2.08 -2.07
CA LEU A 225 -0.12 -1.78 -3.46
C LEU A 225 1.33 -1.33 -3.54
N SER A 226 1.95 -1.53 -4.70
CA SER A 226 3.29 -1.05 -4.99
C SER A 226 3.44 0.48 -4.91
N THR A 227 2.33 1.23 -4.90
CA THR A 227 2.35 2.69 -4.66
C THR A 227 2.54 3.07 -3.20
N TYR A 228 2.43 2.13 -2.25
CA TYR A 228 2.54 2.40 -0.82
C TYR A 228 3.93 2.93 -0.44
N SER A 229 5.01 2.27 -0.87
CA SER A 229 6.39 2.74 -0.69
C SER A 229 6.71 4.07 -1.38
N ARG A 230 5.82 4.58 -2.25
CA ARG A 230 5.99 5.89 -2.91
C ARG A 230 5.39 7.05 -2.12
N GLN A 231 4.65 6.75 -1.06
CA GLN A 231 3.93 7.77 -0.30
C GLN A 231 4.89 8.72 0.41
N ASN A 232 5.94 8.17 1.02
CA ASN A 232 7.00 8.93 1.70
C ASN A 232 8.25 8.02 1.93
N PRO A 233 9.40 8.59 2.33
CA PRO A 233 10.61 7.84 2.60
C PRO A 233 10.55 6.88 3.80
N GLN A 234 9.68 7.14 4.78
CA GLN A 234 9.52 6.27 5.96
C GLN A 234 8.91 4.93 5.53
N GLU A 235 7.84 4.98 4.73
CA GLU A 235 7.22 3.78 4.17
C GLU A 235 8.20 3.04 3.25
N ASP A 236 8.97 3.74 2.42
CA ASP A 236 10.01 3.12 1.58
C ASP A 236 11.11 2.46 2.42
N PHE A 237 11.53 3.11 3.51
CA PHE A 237 12.53 2.57 4.44
C PHE A 237 12.02 1.32 5.14
N ALA A 238 10.83 1.39 5.75
CA ALA A 238 10.23 0.27 6.46
C ALA A 238 10.02 -0.93 5.53
N ASN A 239 9.49 -0.70 4.32
CA ASN A 239 9.37 -1.75 3.31
C ASN A 239 10.72 -2.24 2.79
N SER A 240 11.76 -1.41 2.76
CA SER A 240 13.12 -1.85 2.39
C SER A 240 13.71 -2.79 3.44
N VAL A 241 13.47 -2.51 4.72
CA VAL A 241 13.88 -3.40 5.83
C VAL A 241 13.16 -4.74 5.73
N THR A 242 11.84 -4.75 5.48
CA THR A 242 11.12 -6.03 5.32
C THR A 242 11.52 -6.76 4.05
N ALA A 243 11.82 -6.05 2.96
CA ALA A 243 12.34 -6.61 1.72
C ALA A 243 13.70 -7.27 1.94
N TYR A 244 14.58 -6.68 2.73
CA TYR A 244 15.88 -7.27 3.03
C TYR A 244 15.75 -8.68 3.67
N ILE A 245 14.73 -8.88 4.51
CA ILE A 245 14.46 -10.15 5.21
C ILE A 245 13.70 -11.14 4.32
N ASN A 246 12.71 -10.66 3.56
CA ASN A 246 11.71 -11.52 2.92
C ASN A 246 11.73 -11.52 1.38
N TYR A 247 12.51 -10.65 0.75
CA TYR A 247 12.53 -10.49 -0.71
C TYR A 247 13.86 -10.97 -1.31
N PRO A 248 13.89 -12.16 -1.94
CA PRO A 248 15.14 -12.75 -2.45
C PRO A 248 15.80 -11.92 -3.56
N TYR A 249 15.05 -11.01 -4.18
CA TYR A 249 15.56 -10.17 -5.25
C TYR A 249 15.96 -8.75 -4.81
N PHE A 250 15.88 -8.43 -3.51
CA PHE A 250 16.11 -7.06 -3.04
C PHE A 250 17.51 -6.55 -3.41
N ARG A 251 18.53 -7.39 -3.23
CA ARG A 251 19.92 -7.05 -3.59
C ARG A 251 20.14 -6.75 -5.07
N TYR A 252 19.31 -7.30 -5.96
CA TYR A 252 19.43 -7.10 -7.40
C TYR A 252 18.56 -5.93 -7.89
N THR A 253 17.43 -5.68 -7.22
CA THR A 253 16.53 -4.56 -7.55
C THR A 253 16.99 -3.23 -6.97
N HIS A 254 17.66 -3.27 -5.81
CA HIS A 254 18.10 -2.09 -5.06
C HIS A 254 19.50 -2.32 -4.42
N PRO A 255 20.56 -2.59 -5.20
CA PRO A 255 21.88 -2.97 -4.66
C PRO A 255 22.45 -1.96 -3.66
N ALA A 256 22.42 -0.67 -3.98
CA ALA A 256 22.95 0.35 -3.07
C ALA A 256 22.12 0.50 -1.77
N ARG A 257 20.79 0.30 -1.85
CA ARG A 257 19.94 0.28 -0.63
C ARG A 257 20.20 -0.98 0.20
N TYR A 258 20.46 -2.11 -0.45
CA TYR A 258 20.84 -3.35 0.22
C TYR A 258 22.12 -3.17 1.03
N GLU A 259 23.15 -2.56 0.43
CA GLU A 259 24.42 -2.24 1.12
C GLU A 259 24.21 -1.28 2.29
N PHE A 260 23.42 -0.21 2.08
CA PHE A 260 23.06 0.72 3.14
C PHE A 260 22.40 0.01 4.33
N LEU A 261 21.41 -0.83 4.07
CA LEU A 261 20.68 -1.55 5.13
C LEU A 261 21.57 -2.59 5.80
N ASN A 262 22.40 -3.31 5.05
CA ASN A 262 23.34 -4.26 5.62
C ASN A 262 24.28 -3.59 6.63
N LYS A 263 24.77 -2.39 6.30
CA LYS A 263 25.65 -1.61 7.15
C LYS A 263 24.94 -0.98 8.35
N ASN A 264 23.79 -0.33 8.12
CA ASN A 264 23.17 0.55 9.11
C ASN A 264 22.04 -0.10 9.93
N VAL A 265 21.54 -1.27 9.51
CA VAL A 265 20.37 -1.93 10.11
C VAL A 265 20.64 -3.39 10.47
N PHE A 266 21.26 -4.16 9.56
CA PHE A 266 21.41 -5.61 9.71
C PHE A 266 22.78 -6.07 10.21
N GLU A 267 23.77 -5.18 10.27
CA GLU A 267 25.10 -5.42 10.83
C GLU A 267 25.77 -6.68 10.24
N GLY A 268 25.65 -6.89 8.92
CA GLY A 268 26.24 -8.04 8.22
C GLY A 268 25.37 -9.30 8.18
N LYS A 269 24.20 -9.31 8.81
CA LYS A 269 23.29 -10.48 8.79
C LYS A 269 22.60 -10.62 7.44
N GLU A 270 22.99 -11.61 6.65
CA GLU A 270 22.37 -11.93 5.36
C GLU A 270 21.22 -12.96 5.50
N TYR A 271 20.15 -12.78 4.72
CA TYR A 271 18.99 -13.70 4.69
C TYR A 271 18.91 -14.54 3.41
N PHE A 272 19.58 -14.09 2.34
CA PHE A 272 19.58 -14.75 1.05
C PHE A 272 21.01 -14.85 0.51
N SER A 273 21.38 -16.03 0.02
CA SER A 273 22.70 -16.25 -0.59
C SER A 273 22.86 -15.45 -1.89
N ASN A 274 24.05 -14.91 -2.11
CA ASN A 274 24.42 -14.31 -3.38
C ASN A 274 24.62 -15.42 -4.44
N VAL A 275 24.18 -15.19 -5.67
CA VAL A 275 24.39 -16.14 -6.78
C VAL A 275 25.57 -15.66 -7.62
N THR A 276 26.60 -16.49 -7.72
CA THR A 276 27.80 -16.16 -8.50
C THR A 276 27.48 -16.08 -9.99
N GLY A 277 28.00 -15.07 -10.68
CA GLY A 277 27.81 -14.89 -12.13
C GLY A 277 26.48 -14.25 -12.54
N VAL A 278 25.64 -13.83 -11.58
CA VAL A 278 24.40 -13.08 -11.83
C VAL A 278 24.58 -11.66 -11.33
N SER A 279 24.46 -10.68 -12.23
CA SER A 279 24.76 -9.27 -11.93
C SER A 279 23.53 -8.37 -11.94
N SER A 280 22.46 -8.77 -12.63
CA SER A 280 21.24 -7.98 -12.75
C SER A 280 19.99 -8.69 -12.23
N PHE A 281 18.98 -7.90 -11.88
CA PHE A 281 17.67 -8.43 -11.48
C PHE A 281 17.02 -9.28 -12.58
N GLU A 282 17.09 -8.82 -13.83
CA GLU A 282 16.54 -9.55 -14.97
C GLU A 282 17.24 -10.91 -15.15
N GLU A 283 18.58 -10.94 -15.13
CA GLU A 283 19.35 -12.19 -15.17
C GLU A 283 18.94 -13.16 -14.06
N LYS A 284 18.79 -12.65 -12.82
CA LYS A 284 18.43 -13.47 -11.67
C LYS A 284 17.05 -14.11 -11.83
N VAL A 285 16.05 -13.32 -12.24
CA VAL A 285 14.68 -13.81 -12.40
C VAL A 285 14.59 -14.81 -13.55
N ILE A 286 15.26 -14.53 -14.69
CA ILE A 286 15.29 -15.45 -15.83
C ILE A 286 16.00 -16.77 -15.46
N PHE A 287 17.13 -16.68 -14.75
CA PHE A 287 17.83 -17.88 -14.27
C PHE A 287 16.93 -18.73 -13.36
N ASP A 288 16.28 -18.12 -12.37
CA ASP A 288 15.41 -18.84 -11.43
C ASP A 288 14.19 -19.46 -12.12
N ILE A 289 13.55 -18.73 -13.04
CA ILE A 289 12.34 -19.21 -13.70
C ILE A 289 12.65 -20.33 -14.69
N GLU A 290 13.75 -20.24 -15.45
CA GLU A 290 14.16 -21.31 -16.36
C GLU A 290 14.54 -22.57 -15.58
N LYS A 291 15.28 -22.42 -14.49
CA LYS A 291 15.60 -23.53 -13.59
C LYS A 291 14.34 -24.20 -13.05
N ALA A 292 13.38 -23.43 -12.55
CA ALA A 292 12.13 -23.94 -12.02
C ALA A 292 11.28 -24.64 -13.10
N LEU A 293 11.21 -24.06 -14.30
CA LEU A 293 10.49 -24.63 -15.44
C LEU A 293 11.13 -25.95 -15.92
N ASN A 294 12.45 -26.00 -16.04
CA ASN A 294 13.19 -27.19 -16.49
C ASN A 294 13.07 -28.35 -15.49
N ASN A 295 12.99 -28.03 -14.19
CA ASN A 295 12.81 -29.02 -13.14
C ASN A 295 11.34 -29.43 -12.92
N GLY A 296 10.39 -28.79 -13.60
CA GLY A 296 8.96 -29.02 -13.38
C GLY A 296 8.42 -28.49 -12.05
N SER A 297 9.13 -27.57 -11.41
CA SER A 297 8.77 -26.98 -10.11
C SER A 297 7.76 -25.83 -10.27
N TRP A 298 6.49 -26.16 -10.49
CA TRP A 298 5.44 -25.14 -10.72
C TRP A 298 5.21 -24.21 -9.53
N ILE A 299 5.39 -24.71 -8.30
CA ILE A 299 5.28 -23.91 -7.07
C ILE A 299 6.37 -22.83 -7.04
N ASP A 300 7.61 -23.18 -7.39
CA ASP A 300 8.73 -22.22 -7.44
C ASP A 300 8.47 -21.15 -8.49
N VAL A 301 7.95 -21.53 -9.67
CA VAL A 301 7.50 -20.55 -10.68
C VAL A 301 6.47 -19.59 -10.10
N SER A 302 5.48 -20.10 -9.35
CA SER A 302 4.48 -19.26 -8.70
C SER A 302 5.08 -18.30 -7.69
N PHE A 303 6.04 -18.75 -6.90
CA PHE A 303 6.74 -17.90 -5.93
C PHE A 303 7.52 -16.80 -6.66
N ILE A 304 8.27 -17.13 -7.72
CA ILE A 304 9.02 -16.16 -8.53
C ILE A 304 8.09 -15.09 -9.11
N LEU A 305 6.95 -15.48 -9.67
CA LEU A 305 5.97 -14.54 -10.24
C LEU A 305 5.33 -13.66 -9.16
N THR A 306 5.06 -14.21 -7.97
CA THR A 306 4.55 -13.47 -6.82
C THR A 306 5.52 -12.35 -6.42
N GLU A 307 6.81 -12.69 -6.34
CA GLU A 307 7.87 -11.75 -5.97
C GLU A 307 8.15 -10.71 -7.08
N LEU A 308 8.02 -11.09 -8.35
CA LEU A 308 8.11 -10.14 -9.46
C LEU A 308 6.97 -9.10 -9.42
N GLY A 309 5.75 -9.54 -9.05
CA GLY A 309 4.56 -8.68 -8.98
C GLY A 309 4.60 -7.59 -7.92
N ARG A 310 5.63 -7.55 -7.05
CA ARG A 310 5.83 -6.47 -6.08
C ARG A 310 6.43 -5.20 -6.70
N GLY A 311 6.87 -5.25 -7.95
CA GLY A 311 7.33 -4.08 -8.73
C GLY A 311 6.60 -3.93 -10.06
N TYR A 312 7.12 -3.06 -10.94
CA TYR A 312 6.60 -2.86 -12.29
C TYR A 312 7.72 -3.02 -13.32
N PHE A 313 7.72 -4.13 -14.05
CA PHE A 313 8.81 -4.53 -14.95
C PHE A 313 8.26 -5.01 -16.31
N PRO A 314 7.62 -4.14 -17.10
CA PRO A 314 6.81 -4.57 -18.25
C PRO A 314 7.59 -5.36 -19.31
N ALA A 315 8.86 -5.03 -19.55
CA ALA A 315 9.68 -5.77 -20.50
C ALA A 315 10.00 -7.20 -20.01
N LEU A 316 10.36 -7.34 -18.74
CA LEU A 316 10.64 -8.64 -18.12
C LEU A 316 9.39 -9.49 -17.97
N GLU A 317 8.28 -8.88 -17.54
CA GLU A 317 6.98 -9.54 -17.45
C GLU A 317 6.55 -10.15 -18.79
N ASN A 318 6.71 -9.40 -19.90
CA ASN A 318 6.40 -9.93 -21.24
C ASN A 318 7.27 -11.13 -21.64
N LYS A 319 8.58 -11.10 -21.33
CA LYS A 319 9.46 -12.27 -21.55
C LYS A 319 8.98 -13.48 -20.75
N ILE A 320 8.60 -13.27 -19.49
CA ILE A 320 8.10 -14.33 -18.61
C ILE A 320 6.77 -14.89 -19.12
N ILE A 321 5.84 -14.06 -19.59
CA ILE A 321 4.57 -14.52 -20.16
C ILE A 321 4.81 -15.48 -21.33
N ILE A 322 5.82 -15.20 -22.18
CA ILE A 322 6.21 -16.08 -23.28
C ILE A 322 6.72 -17.43 -22.75
N LEU A 323 7.58 -17.42 -21.74
CA LEU A 323 8.10 -18.65 -21.11
C LEU A 323 6.97 -19.48 -20.48
N ILE A 324 6.06 -18.84 -19.74
CA ILE A 324 4.90 -19.52 -19.14
C ILE A 324 3.98 -20.09 -20.21
N LYS A 325 3.71 -19.34 -21.29
CA LYS A 325 2.89 -19.81 -22.42
C LYS A 325 3.52 -21.02 -23.09
N LYS A 326 4.84 -21.00 -23.31
CA LYS A 326 5.59 -22.15 -23.85
C LYS A 326 5.50 -23.36 -22.93
N ALA A 327 5.67 -23.15 -21.63
CA ALA A 327 5.58 -24.21 -20.64
C ALA A 327 4.18 -24.83 -20.58
N LEU A 328 3.12 -24.02 -20.63
CA LEU A 328 1.73 -24.50 -20.65
C LEU A 328 1.42 -25.34 -21.90
N GLY A 329 2.02 -25.02 -23.06
CA GLY A 329 1.76 -25.72 -24.31
C GLY A 329 0.31 -25.57 -24.82
N SER A 330 0.01 -26.19 -25.96
CA SER A 330 -1.32 -26.15 -26.58
C SER A 330 -2.33 -27.10 -25.93
N MET A 331 -1.86 -28.24 -25.41
CA MET A 331 -2.67 -29.26 -24.74
C MET A 331 -2.35 -29.33 -23.25
N SER A 332 -3.36 -29.65 -22.43
CA SER A 332 -3.15 -29.87 -21.00
C SER A 332 -2.38 -31.18 -20.79
N VAL A 333 -1.28 -31.09 -20.04
CA VAL A 333 -0.49 -32.26 -19.60
C VAL A 333 -0.74 -32.55 -18.12
N SER A 334 -1.16 -31.54 -17.34
CA SER A 334 -1.47 -31.67 -15.92
C SER A 334 -2.39 -30.52 -15.47
N GLN A 335 -3.50 -30.86 -14.81
CA GLN A 335 -4.41 -29.87 -14.24
C GLN A 335 -3.74 -29.02 -13.15
N SER A 336 -2.88 -29.62 -12.34
CA SER A 336 -2.11 -28.92 -11.29
C SER A 336 -1.18 -27.87 -11.89
N LYS A 337 -0.47 -28.23 -12.97
CA LYS A 337 0.41 -27.31 -13.70
C LYS A 337 -0.38 -26.15 -14.29
N ASP A 338 -1.45 -26.43 -15.00
CA ASP A 338 -2.29 -25.43 -15.66
C ASP A 338 -2.88 -24.44 -14.66
N LYS A 339 -3.37 -24.96 -13.54
CA LYS A 339 -3.87 -24.17 -12.43
C LYS A 339 -2.79 -23.29 -11.84
N THR A 340 -1.67 -23.87 -11.43
CA THR A 340 -0.59 -23.13 -10.75
C THR A 340 -0.08 -22.02 -11.64
N LEU A 341 0.40 -22.35 -12.84
CA LEU A 341 0.96 -21.36 -13.77
C LEU A 341 -0.09 -20.33 -14.21
N GLY A 342 -1.33 -20.76 -14.45
CA GLY A 342 -2.44 -19.89 -14.81
C GLY A 342 -2.74 -18.84 -13.75
N LEU A 343 -2.82 -19.25 -12.48
CA LEU A 343 -3.05 -18.33 -11.35
C LEU A 343 -1.85 -17.41 -11.10
N SER A 344 -0.63 -17.91 -11.17
CA SER A 344 0.58 -17.10 -10.95
C SER A 344 0.69 -15.92 -11.91
N THR A 345 0.10 -16.00 -13.10
CA THR A 345 0.09 -14.87 -14.04
C THR A 345 -0.69 -13.65 -13.52
N CYS A 346 -1.50 -13.77 -12.45
CA CYS A 346 -2.21 -12.65 -11.83
C CYS A 346 -1.28 -11.62 -11.19
N TYR A 347 -0.01 -11.97 -10.98
CA TYR A 347 1.04 -11.06 -10.52
C TYR A 347 1.73 -10.29 -11.66
N LEU A 348 1.41 -10.59 -12.91
CA LEU A 348 1.98 -9.91 -14.08
C LEU A 348 1.03 -8.81 -14.56
N MET A 349 1.55 -7.59 -14.66
CA MET A 349 0.79 -6.36 -14.93
C MET A 349 0.71 -6.03 -16.43
N GLN A 350 0.63 -7.08 -17.26
CA GLN A 350 0.46 -6.96 -18.72
C GLN A 350 -0.87 -7.57 -19.19
N PRO A 351 -1.56 -6.96 -20.18
CA PRO A 351 -2.80 -7.50 -20.75
C PRO A 351 -2.68 -8.96 -21.24
N GLU A 352 -1.52 -9.33 -21.78
CA GLU A 352 -1.21 -10.65 -22.32
C GLU A 352 -1.34 -11.74 -21.25
N ALA A 353 -1.02 -11.43 -19.99
CA ALA A 353 -1.20 -12.35 -18.86
C ALA A 353 -2.69 -12.63 -18.61
N LEU A 354 -3.54 -11.61 -18.70
CA LEU A 354 -4.99 -11.78 -18.58
C LEU A 354 -5.57 -12.57 -19.76
N GLU A 355 -5.11 -12.32 -20.99
CA GLU A 355 -5.55 -13.08 -22.16
C GLU A 355 -5.12 -14.55 -22.09
N LEU A 356 -3.94 -14.85 -21.55
CA LEU A 356 -3.51 -16.22 -21.29
C LEU A 356 -4.47 -16.93 -20.34
N ARG A 357 -4.87 -16.29 -19.22
CA ARG A 357 -5.87 -16.85 -18.28
C ARG A 357 -7.21 -17.09 -18.96
N LYS A 358 -7.71 -16.13 -19.75
CA LYS A 358 -8.96 -16.28 -20.51
C LYS A 358 -8.88 -17.45 -21.49
N SER A 359 -7.76 -17.64 -22.17
CA SER A 359 -7.53 -18.78 -23.07
C SER A 359 -7.61 -20.12 -22.32
N LEU A 360 -6.93 -20.24 -21.18
CA LEU A 360 -7.00 -21.44 -20.33
C LEU A 360 -8.43 -21.75 -19.89
N ILE A 361 -9.21 -20.75 -19.49
CA ILE A 361 -10.63 -20.90 -19.13
C ILE A 361 -11.47 -21.37 -20.32
N ARG A 362 -11.32 -20.73 -21.50
CA ARG A 362 -12.07 -21.10 -22.72
C ARG A 362 -11.79 -22.54 -23.14
N SER A 363 -10.55 -22.99 -22.98
CA SER A 363 -10.13 -24.38 -23.22
C SER A 363 -10.50 -25.36 -22.10
N LYS A 364 -11.23 -24.91 -21.06
CA LYS A 364 -11.61 -25.71 -19.88
C LYS A 364 -10.44 -26.31 -19.10
N ARG A 365 -9.24 -25.74 -19.22
CA ARG A 365 -8.03 -26.17 -18.49
C ARG A 365 -8.01 -25.71 -17.04
N ILE A 366 -8.65 -24.57 -16.77
CA ILE A 366 -8.89 -24.03 -15.42
C ILE A 366 -10.31 -23.47 -15.36
N SER A 367 -10.93 -23.42 -14.17
CA SER A 367 -12.25 -22.82 -14.00
C SER A 367 -12.20 -21.36 -13.54
N VAL A 368 -13.23 -20.58 -13.89
CA VAL A 368 -13.39 -19.19 -13.39
C VAL A 368 -13.49 -19.18 -11.86
N LYS A 369 -14.17 -20.16 -11.27
CA LYS A 369 -14.34 -20.27 -9.81
C LYS A 369 -12.99 -20.40 -9.09
N GLU A 370 -12.05 -21.15 -9.68
CA GLU A 370 -10.70 -21.27 -9.12
C GLU A 370 -9.92 -19.97 -9.26
N VAL A 371 -10.01 -19.30 -10.41
CA VAL A 371 -9.35 -18.00 -10.61
C VAL A 371 -9.85 -16.95 -9.62
N LEU A 372 -11.15 -16.88 -9.36
CA LEU A 372 -11.72 -15.90 -8.43
C LEU A 372 -11.51 -16.23 -6.95
N ARG A 373 -11.00 -17.43 -6.62
CA ARG A 373 -10.61 -17.78 -5.24
C ARG A 373 -9.22 -17.27 -4.88
N ASP A 374 -8.37 -17.01 -5.87
CA ASP A 374 -7.06 -16.40 -5.63
C ASP A 374 -7.24 -14.90 -5.35
N PRO A 375 -6.78 -14.38 -4.19
CA PRO A 375 -7.00 -12.99 -3.80
C PRO A 375 -6.44 -11.98 -4.81
N GLN A 376 -5.26 -12.27 -5.39
CA GLN A 376 -4.62 -11.39 -6.35
C GLN A 376 -5.39 -11.37 -7.67
N CYS A 377 -5.81 -12.53 -8.16
CA CYS A 377 -6.67 -12.61 -9.33
C CYS A 377 -8.03 -11.91 -9.10
N PHE A 378 -8.61 -12.08 -7.92
CA PHE A 378 -9.88 -11.47 -7.54
C PHE A 378 -9.81 -9.94 -7.52
N ARG A 379 -8.68 -9.38 -7.06
CA ARG A 379 -8.42 -7.94 -7.08
C ARG A 379 -8.59 -7.33 -8.47
N TYR A 380 -8.11 -8.03 -9.51
CA TYR A 380 -8.23 -7.60 -10.90
C TYR A 380 -9.41 -8.21 -11.65
N ALA A 381 -10.33 -8.87 -10.95
CA ALA A 381 -11.55 -9.36 -11.55
C ALA A 381 -12.35 -8.19 -12.14
N ARG A 382 -13.15 -8.47 -13.18
CA ARG A 382 -13.97 -7.45 -13.86
C ARG A 382 -14.81 -6.68 -12.84
N ASP A 383 -15.58 -7.40 -12.03
CA ASP A 383 -16.52 -6.79 -11.10
C ASP A 383 -15.81 -5.97 -10.03
N THR A 384 -14.69 -6.45 -9.49
CA THR A 384 -13.86 -5.72 -8.53
C THR A 384 -13.32 -4.42 -9.14
N PHE A 385 -12.77 -4.48 -10.36
CA PHE A 385 -12.29 -3.29 -11.06
C PHE A 385 -13.42 -2.29 -11.32
N GLU A 386 -14.52 -2.73 -11.92
CA GLU A 386 -15.60 -1.86 -12.37
C GLU A 386 -16.43 -1.28 -11.23
N LYS A 387 -16.62 -2.02 -10.12
CA LYS A 387 -17.46 -1.57 -9.00
C LYS A 387 -16.68 -0.85 -7.92
N GLN A 388 -15.38 -1.16 -7.75
CA GLN A 388 -14.54 -0.66 -6.66
C GLN A 388 -13.31 0.11 -7.18
N LEU A 389 -12.33 -0.58 -7.77
CA LEU A 389 -11.03 0.06 -8.07
C LEU A 389 -11.15 1.26 -9.00
N SER A 390 -11.98 1.17 -10.04
CA SER A 390 -12.17 2.26 -11.00
C SER A 390 -12.74 3.54 -10.38
N LYS A 391 -13.31 3.46 -9.17
CA LYS A 391 -13.83 4.58 -8.39
C LYS A 391 -12.79 5.21 -7.45
N TRP A 392 -11.68 4.54 -7.17
CA TRP A 392 -10.66 5.07 -6.27
C TRP A 392 -10.08 6.38 -6.81
N SER A 393 -10.07 7.41 -5.96
CA SER A 393 -9.47 8.70 -6.26
C SER A 393 -7.94 8.60 -6.35
N PRO A 394 -7.30 9.41 -7.22
CA PRO A 394 -5.86 9.63 -7.11
C PRO A 394 -5.53 10.25 -5.75
N SER A 395 -4.37 9.92 -5.18
CA SER A 395 -3.93 10.41 -3.88
C SER A 395 -2.66 11.26 -3.99
N ASN A 396 -2.31 11.94 -2.89
CA ASN A 396 -1.08 12.71 -2.75
C ASN A 396 -0.89 13.73 -3.90
N LEU A 397 -1.93 14.52 -4.20
CA LEU A 397 -1.89 15.54 -5.24
C LEU A 397 -1.09 16.76 -4.76
N TYR A 398 0.03 17.03 -5.44
CA TYR A 398 0.88 18.19 -5.20
C TYR A 398 0.96 19.07 -6.45
N PHE A 399 0.91 20.38 -6.25
CA PHE A 399 1.29 21.38 -7.24
C PHE A 399 2.70 21.89 -6.94
N TYR A 400 3.48 22.16 -7.98
CA TYR A 400 4.75 22.87 -7.85
C TYR A 400 5.21 23.51 -9.16
N LYS A 401 6.06 24.52 -9.03
CA LYS A 401 6.85 25.07 -10.14
C LYS A 401 8.26 24.50 -10.13
N ASP A 402 8.76 24.15 -11.30
CA ASP A 402 10.12 23.67 -11.49
C ASP A 402 10.69 24.36 -12.72
N SER A 403 11.69 25.23 -12.50
CA SER A 403 12.25 26.20 -13.45
C SER A 403 11.17 27.10 -14.09
N VAL A 404 10.68 26.72 -15.27
CA VAL A 404 9.74 27.48 -16.10
C VAL A 404 8.38 26.80 -16.28
N SER A 405 8.23 25.60 -15.70
CA SER A 405 7.06 24.75 -15.90
C SER A 405 6.30 24.52 -14.61
N ASP A 406 4.98 24.53 -14.75
CA ASP A 406 4.03 24.24 -13.68
C ASP A 406 3.60 22.78 -13.79
N TYR A 407 3.69 22.06 -12.68
CA TYR A 407 3.40 20.63 -12.64
C TYR A 407 2.38 20.30 -11.57
N ILE A 408 1.66 19.23 -11.82
CA ILE A 408 0.98 18.46 -10.78
C ILE A 408 1.56 17.06 -10.74
N GLN A 409 1.66 16.50 -9.54
CA GLN A 409 2.12 15.14 -9.32
C GLN A 409 1.25 14.44 -8.29
N PHE A 410 0.95 13.18 -8.52
CA PHE A 410 0.04 12.38 -7.70
C PHE A 410 0.29 10.88 -7.88
N LEU A 411 -0.37 10.08 -7.05
CA LEU A 411 -0.39 8.62 -7.15
C LEU A 411 -1.75 8.13 -7.68
N ASP A 412 -1.72 7.26 -8.69
CA ASP A 412 -2.87 6.49 -9.16
C ASP A 412 -2.60 4.98 -8.98
N PRO A 413 -3.06 4.37 -7.88
CA PRO A 413 -2.87 2.93 -7.62
C PRO A 413 -3.57 2.00 -8.62
N VAL A 414 -4.47 2.52 -9.45
CA VAL A 414 -5.34 1.74 -10.33
C VAL A 414 -4.87 1.78 -11.78
N LEU A 415 -3.89 2.62 -12.11
CA LEU A 415 -3.36 2.79 -13.48
C LEU A 415 -2.95 1.45 -14.14
N SER A 416 -2.18 0.62 -13.42
CA SER A 416 -1.75 -0.69 -13.91
C SER A 416 -2.93 -1.66 -14.10
N ALA A 417 -3.84 -1.72 -13.13
CA ALA A 417 -5.04 -2.54 -13.20
C ALA A 417 -5.94 -2.17 -14.39
N ALA A 418 -6.14 -0.87 -14.63
CA ALA A 418 -6.89 -0.36 -15.76
C ALA A 418 -6.29 -0.82 -17.09
N TYR A 419 -4.96 -0.70 -17.21
CA TYR A 419 -4.24 -1.13 -18.41
C TYR A 419 -4.37 -2.63 -18.68
N VAL A 420 -4.16 -3.49 -17.66
CA VAL A 420 -4.34 -4.95 -17.78
C VAL A 420 -5.75 -5.31 -18.25
N ARG A 421 -6.76 -4.53 -17.84
CA ARG A 421 -8.16 -4.71 -18.22
C ARG A 421 -8.50 -4.12 -19.60
N GLY A 422 -7.53 -3.51 -20.30
CA GLY A 422 -7.70 -2.90 -21.60
C GLY A 422 -8.39 -1.54 -21.56
N PHE A 423 -8.26 -0.79 -20.46
CA PHE A 423 -8.75 0.59 -20.36
C PHE A 423 -7.59 1.58 -20.53
N GLU A 424 -7.83 2.63 -21.31
CA GLU A 424 -7.01 3.83 -21.34
C GLU A 424 -7.43 4.74 -20.17
N THR A 425 -6.47 5.45 -19.56
CA THR A 425 -6.74 6.36 -18.43
C THR A 425 -6.53 7.80 -18.87
N GLU A 426 -7.58 8.61 -18.78
CA GLU A 426 -7.56 10.06 -18.98
C GLU A 426 -7.60 10.75 -17.63
N TYR A 427 -6.58 11.56 -17.33
CA TYR A 427 -6.61 12.45 -16.17
C TYR A 427 -7.17 13.79 -16.60
N THR A 428 -8.26 14.24 -15.96
CA THR A 428 -8.81 15.57 -16.16
C THR A 428 -8.54 16.41 -14.92
N TRP A 429 -8.04 17.62 -15.10
CA TRP A 429 -7.79 18.56 -14.01
C TRP A 429 -8.49 19.90 -14.27
N LYS A 430 -8.92 20.55 -13.20
CA LYS A 430 -9.56 21.88 -13.20
C LYS A 430 -9.00 22.71 -12.05
N ILE A 431 -8.68 23.97 -12.33
CA ILE A 431 -8.18 24.92 -11.35
C ILE A 431 -9.20 26.03 -11.20
N PHE A 432 -9.60 26.31 -9.97
CA PHE A 432 -10.54 27.33 -9.58
C PHE A 432 -9.83 28.41 -8.75
N ILE A 433 -10.28 29.65 -8.88
CA ILE A 433 -9.91 30.73 -7.96
C ILE A 433 -10.92 30.70 -6.80
N GLU A 434 -10.45 30.58 -5.56
CA GLU A 434 -11.31 30.68 -4.37
C GLU A 434 -11.56 32.15 -4.01
N GLY A 435 -12.81 32.52 -3.71
CA GLY A 435 -13.22 33.89 -3.34
C GLY A 435 -14.70 34.01 -2.93
N ASP A 436 -15.11 35.21 -2.49
CA ASP A 436 -16.39 35.51 -1.83
C ASP A 436 -17.64 35.46 -2.76
N GLY A 437 -17.91 34.31 -3.39
CA GLY A 437 -19.26 34.01 -3.87
C GLY A 437 -19.38 33.18 -5.15
N VAL A 438 -18.35 33.08 -6.00
CA VAL A 438 -18.35 32.17 -7.16
C VAL A 438 -16.93 31.67 -7.42
N ASP A 439 -16.71 30.36 -7.29
CA ASP A 439 -15.47 29.69 -7.71
C ASP A 439 -15.32 29.84 -9.25
N GLY A 440 -14.49 30.80 -9.68
CA GLY A 440 -14.21 31.03 -11.10
C GLY A 440 -13.28 29.96 -11.65
N LEU A 441 -13.72 29.18 -12.64
CA LEU A 441 -12.86 28.24 -13.36
C LEU A 441 -11.74 29.02 -14.09
N LEU A 442 -10.51 28.91 -13.57
CA LEU A 442 -9.33 29.53 -14.15
C LEU A 442 -8.87 28.74 -15.39
N ALA A 443 -8.60 27.46 -15.20
CA ALA A 443 -7.98 26.61 -16.21
C ALA A 443 -8.48 25.17 -16.10
N GLU A 444 -8.46 24.45 -17.21
CA GLU A 444 -8.69 23.01 -17.23
C GLU A 444 -7.82 22.36 -18.29
N GLY A 445 -7.62 21.06 -18.13
CA GLY A 445 -6.79 20.29 -19.03
C GLY A 445 -6.98 18.80 -18.84
N TYR A 446 -6.36 18.04 -19.73
CA TYR A 446 -6.40 16.59 -19.68
C TYR A 446 -5.12 15.94 -20.20
N SER A 447 -4.89 14.70 -19.79
CA SER A 447 -3.77 13.88 -20.26
C SER A 447 -4.23 12.44 -20.46
N LEU A 448 -4.07 11.90 -21.66
CA LEU A 448 -4.45 10.52 -22.02
C LEU A 448 -3.25 9.57 -21.89
N TRP A 449 -3.43 8.49 -21.14
CA TRP A 449 -2.47 7.43 -20.90
C TRP A 449 -2.99 6.12 -21.49
N LYS A 450 -2.36 5.69 -22.59
CA LYS A 450 -2.71 4.44 -23.30
C LYS A 450 -1.99 3.20 -22.77
N LYS A 451 -0.96 3.40 -21.96
CA LYS A 451 -0.15 2.34 -21.34
C LYS A 451 -0.35 2.35 -19.83
N GLY A 452 -0.05 1.22 -19.21
CA GLY A 452 0.06 1.13 -17.75
C GLY A 452 1.22 1.96 -17.23
N GLY A 453 1.43 1.90 -15.92
CA GLY A 453 2.53 2.59 -15.28
C GLY A 453 2.71 2.13 -13.84
N ASN A 454 3.74 2.67 -13.22
CA ASN A 454 4.13 2.37 -11.84
C ASN A 454 3.24 3.06 -10.78
N GLY A 455 2.19 3.77 -11.22
CA GLY A 455 1.23 4.47 -10.38
C GLY A 455 1.65 5.87 -9.92
N SER A 456 2.82 6.39 -10.30
CA SER A 456 3.22 7.77 -10.07
C SER A 456 3.11 8.60 -11.35
N VAL A 457 2.34 9.69 -11.31
CA VAL A 457 2.00 10.49 -12.49
C VAL A 457 2.42 11.93 -12.27
N LYS A 458 3.17 12.50 -13.23
CA LYS A 458 3.54 13.92 -13.29
C LYS A 458 2.99 14.52 -14.58
N LEU A 459 2.15 15.55 -14.46
CA LEU A 459 1.57 16.26 -15.60
C LEU A 459 2.12 17.68 -15.65
N ASN A 460 2.52 18.12 -16.84
CA ASN A 460 2.83 19.54 -17.10
C ASN A 460 1.52 20.27 -17.41
N LEU A 461 1.16 21.26 -16.59
CA LEU A 461 -0.13 21.93 -16.70
C LEU A 461 -0.25 22.70 -18.02
N LYS A 462 0.78 23.45 -18.43
CA LYS A 462 0.76 24.19 -19.71
C LYS A 462 0.57 23.27 -20.91
N LYS A 463 1.30 22.14 -20.95
CA LYS A 463 1.22 21.19 -22.08
C LYS A 463 -0.09 20.39 -22.13
N SER A 464 -0.79 20.27 -20.99
CA SER A 464 -2.04 19.51 -20.89
C SER A 464 -3.28 20.38 -20.84
N ALA A 465 -3.13 21.71 -20.86
CA ALA A 465 -4.24 22.65 -20.79
C ALA A 465 -5.02 22.68 -22.10
N THR A 466 -6.33 22.92 -22.01
CA THR A 466 -7.18 23.13 -23.19
C THR A 466 -7.00 24.52 -23.80
N ARG A 467 -6.48 25.47 -23.02
CA ARG A 467 -6.23 26.85 -23.40
C ARG A 467 -5.08 27.41 -22.58
N ASP A 468 -4.41 28.43 -23.12
CA ASP A 468 -3.43 29.19 -22.36
C ASP A 468 -4.07 29.87 -21.15
N PHE A 469 -3.33 29.92 -20.04
CA PHE A 469 -3.77 30.55 -18.81
C PHE A 469 -2.56 31.09 -18.04
N LYS A 470 -2.82 32.02 -17.13
CA LYS A 470 -1.83 32.55 -16.19
C LYS A 470 -2.39 32.46 -14.78
N PHE A 471 -1.54 32.11 -13.83
CA PHE A 471 -1.93 32.08 -12.43
C PHE A 471 -2.04 33.50 -11.88
N PRO A 472 -3.15 33.84 -11.17
CA PRO A 472 -3.21 35.07 -10.40
C PRO A 472 -2.26 34.94 -9.19
N GLU A 473 -1.38 35.91 -9.03
CA GLU A 473 -0.42 35.97 -7.92
C GLU A 473 -1.15 36.20 -6.59
N GLY A 474 -0.72 35.47 -5.54
CA GLY A 474 -1.23 35.64 -4.18
C GLY A 474 -2.69 35.23 -3.94
N LYS A 475 -3.39 34.70 -4.95
CA LYS A 475 -4.75 34.16 -4.78
C LYS A 475 -4.72 32.69 -4.39
N ILE A 476 -5.63 32.30 -3.50
CA ILE A 476 -5.86 30.88 -3.18
C ILE A 476 -6.54 30.21 -4.36
N LEU A 477 -5.93 29.12 -4.81
CA LEU A 477 -6.41 28.30 -5.91
C LEU A 477 -6.77 26.91 -5.38
N ARG A 478 -7.84 26.34 -5.93
CA ARG A 478 -8.21 24.95 -5.73
C ARG A 478 -8.01 24.19 -7.01
N ILE A 479 -7.21 23.12 -6.98
CA ILE A 479 -7.18 22.14 -8.06
C ILE A 479 -8.10 20.97 -7.72
N GLU A 480 -8.91 20.55 -8.68
CA GLU A 480 -9.63 19.29 -8.67
C GLU A 480 -9.10 18.40 -9.79
N MET A 481 -9.01 17.10 -9.52
CA MET A 481 -8.58 16.12 -10.50
C MET A 481 -9.37 14.83 -10.36
N LEU A 482 -9.61 14.17 -11.49
CA LEU A 482 -10.18 12.82 -11.54
C LEU A 482 -9.52 11.99 -12.64
N ALA A 483 -9.60 10.68 -12.50
CA ALA A 483 -9.22 9.70 -13.51
C ALA A 483 -10.49 9.17 -14.19
N LYS A 484 -10.55 9.23 -15.52
CA LYS A 484 -11.57 8.60 -16.35
C LYS A 484 -10.94 7.43 -17.09
N ARG A 485 -11.50 6.25 -16.92
CA ARG A 485 -10.98 5.01 -17.51
C ARG A 485 -11.93 4.57 -18.59
N THR A 486 -11.49 4.54 -19.84
CA THR A 486 -12.32 4.21 -21.01
C THR A 486 -11.72 3.04 -21.78
N ASN A 487 -12.52 2.01 -22.04
CA ASN A 487 -12.11 0.91 -22.90
C ASN A 487 -12.33 1.32 -24.37
N PRO A 488 -11.29 1.33 -25.22
CA PRO A 488 -11.38 1.86 -26.57
C PRO A 488 -12.19 0.98 -27.53
N TYR A 489 -12.48 -0.27 -27.15
CA TYR A 489 -13.20 -1.23 -28.02
C TYR A 489 -14.69 -1.31 -27.72
N ASN A 490 -15.09 -1.20 -26.46
CA ASN A 490 -16.50 -1.29 -26.05
C ASN A 490 -17.06 0.02 -25.47
N PHE A 491 -16.26 1.08 -25.43
CA PHE A 491 -16.63 2.42 -24.97
C PHE A 491 -17.12 2.51 -23.52
N LYS A 492 -16.97 1.44 -22.73
CA LYS A 492 -17.30 1.46 -21.31
C LYS A 492 -16.38 2.43 -20.60
N SER A 493 -16.95 3.31 -19.79
CA SER A 493 -16.21 4.35 -19.08
C SER A 493 -16.56 4.38 -17.61
N PHE A 494 -15.54 4.58 -16.77
CA PHE A 494 -15.68 4.79 -15.33
C PHE A 494 -14.96 6.07 -14.92
N LYS A 495 -15.49 6.76 -13.92
CA LYS A 495 -14.84 7.94 -13.33
C LYS A 495 -14.47 7.61 -11.89
N SER A 496 -13.27 8.00 -11.48
CA SER A 496 -12.90 7.99 -10.08
C SER A 496 -13.68 9.04 -9.30
N GLU A 497 -13.67 8.89 -7.98
CA GLU A 497 -13.86 10.02 -7.08
C GLU A 497 -12.84 11.12 -7.38
N LYS A 498 -13.23 12.36 -7.11
CA LYS A 498 -12.37 13.52 -7.28
C LYS A 498 -11.38 13.60 -6.13
N THR A 499 -10.18 14.07 -6.43
CA THR A 499 -9.20 14.52 -5.44
C THR A 499 -8.93 15.99 -5.65
N GLY A 500 -8.53 16.70 -4.60
CA GLY A 500 -8.24 18.12 -4.70
C GLY A 500 -7.21 18.60 -3.70
N ALA A 501 -6.59 19.72 -4.04
CA ALA A 501 -5.61 20.40 -3.20
C ALA A 501 -5.80 21.91 -3.33
N ARG A 502 -5.50 22.64 -2.26
CA ARG A 502 -5.42 24.10 -2.26
C ARG A 502 -3.97 24.53 -2.32
N PHE A 503 -3.68 25.60 -3.06
CA PHE A 503 -2.33 26.13 -3.22
C PHE A 503 -2.36 27.62 -3.57
N ILE A 504 -1.25 28.31 -3.34
CA ILE A 504 -1.00 29.67 -3.80
C ILE A 504 0.19 29.67 -4.76
N VAL A 505 0.11 30.55 -5.76
CA VAL A 505 1.21 30.78 -6.68
C VAL A 505 1.93 32.08 -6.33
N GLN A 506 3.21 31.95 -5.95
CA GLN A 506 4.10 33.08 -5.69
C GLN A 506 5.29 33.02 -6.67
N PRO A 507 5.62 34.12 -7.40
CA PRO A 507 6.74 34.15 -8.35
C PRO A 507 8.11 34.01 -7.69
N TRP A 508 8.24 34.50 -6.46
CA TRP A 508 9.48 34.51 -5.67
C TRP A 508 9.69 33.22 -4.86
N PHE A 509 8.67 32.36 -4.74
CA PHE A 509 8.76 31.15 -3.93
C PHE A 509 9.47 30.01 -4.67
N SER A 510 10.45 29.40 -4.03
CA SER A 510 11.09 28.18 -4.53
C SER A 510 10.30 26.95 -4.08
N TYR A 511 9.70 26.23 -5.01
CA TYR A 511 8.89 25.04 -4.71
C TYR A 511 9.71 23.76 -4.60
N VAL A 512 10.93 23.73 -5.14
CA VAL A 512 11.79 22.55 -5.16
C VAL A 512 12.99 22.84 -4.26
N GLY A 513 13.21 21.97 -3.29
CA GLY A 513 14.36 22.05 -2.39
C GLY A 513 15.62 21.41 -3.01
N PRO A 514 16.75 21.43 -2.28
CA PRO A 514 17.99 20.81 -2.73
C PRO A 514 17.89 19.28 -2.70
N ASP A 515 18.80 18.62 -3.43
CA ASP A 515 18.92 17.15 -3.43
C ASP A 515 19.40 16.59 -2.08
N SER A 516 20.15 17.39 -1.30
CA SER A 516 20.72 17.06 0.01
C SER A 516 20.19 18.03 1.06
N PRO A 517 18.99 17.80 1.61
CA PRO A 517 18.33 18.76 2.50
C PRO A 517 18.93 18.88 3.90
N LYS A 518 19.77 17.96 4.36
CA LYS A 518 20.34 17.97 5.72
C LYS A 518 19.26 18.12 6.78
N ILE A 519 18.25 17.25 6.73
CA ILE A 519 17.08 17.31 7.60
C ILE A 519 17.49 17.13 9.07
N HIS A 520 17.05 18.05 9.92
CA HIS A 520 17.28 18.02 11.37
C HIS A 520 16.02 17.54 12.11
N VAL A 521 16.16 16.44 12.86
CA VAL A 521 15.07 15.90 13.68
C VAL A 521 15.11 16.55 15.06
N THR A 522 13.97 17.11 15.48
CA THR A 522 13.76 17.72 16.80
C THR A 522 12.82 16.83 17.61
N PHE A 523 13.32 16.28 18.71
CA PHE A 523 12.53 15.58 19.71
C PHE A 523 12.07 16.55 20.81
N PRO A 524 10.88 16.33 21.39
CA PRO A 524 10.32 17.16 22.45
C PRO A 524 11.01 17.00 23.81
#